data_AF-A0A562UYY1-F1
#
_entry.id   AF-A0A562UYY1-F1
#
_cell.length_a   1.000
_cell.length_b   1.000
_cell.length_c   1.000
_cell.angle_alpha   90.00
_cell.angle_beta   90.00
_cell.angle_gamma   90.00
#
_symmetry.space_group_name_H-M   'P 1'
#
loop_
_entity.id
_entity.type
_entity.pdbx_description
1 polymer ?
#
loop_
_entity_poly.entity_id
_entity_poly.type
_entity_poly.pdbx_seq_one_letter_code
_entity_poly.pdbx_strand_id
1 'polypeptide(L)' 'MTLVNRIHRVADKALSKLVGESTAKAACAPYWHYYCSYNPAICSGGHVRYRKYIMGTCDTCCVEYVGCC' A
#
# COMPACT_ATOMS: atom_id res chain seq x y z
N MET A 1 15.18 -2.23 -17.86
CA MET A 1 14.93 -1.63 -16.52
C MET A 1 16.09 -0.70 -16.21
N THR A 2 15.88 0.61 -16.32
CA THR A 2 16.90 1.65 -16.14
C THR A 2 17.18 1.90 -14.65
N LEU A 3 18.44 2.19 -14.33
CA LEU A 3 18.99 2.40 -12.98
C LEU A 3 18.20 3.42 -12.14
N VAL A 4 17.60 4.40 -12.83
CA VAL A 4 16.75 5.45 -12.27
C VAL A 4 15.58 4.87 -11.46
N ASN A 5 14.90 3.84 -11.98
CA ASN A 5 13.75 3.24 -11.28
C ASN A 5 14.12 2.60 -9.93
N ARG A 6 15.39 2.20 -9.73
CA ARG A 6 15.85 1.67 -8.44
C ARG A 6 16.06 2.78 -7.41
N ILE A 7 16.57 3.94 -7.84
CA ILE A 7 16.84 5.09 -6.96
C ILE A 7 15.53 5.66 -6.40
N HIS A 8 14.52 5.84 -7.28
CA HIS A 8 13.19 6.27 -6.86
C HIS A 8 12.58 5.30 -5.83
N ARG A 9 12.69 3.99 -6.07
CA ARG A 9 12.13 2.97 -5.17
C ARG A 9 12.77 2.94 -3.78
N VAL A 10 14.05 3.28 -3.66
CA VAL A 10 14.74 3.38 -2.37
C VAL A 10 14.39 4.68 -1.65
N ALA A 11 14.34 5.79 -2.38
CA ALA A 11 13.90 7.08 -1.84
C ALA A 11 12.47 7.00 -1.30
N ASP A 12 11.56 6.34 -2.03
CA ASP A 12 10.16 6.15 -1.61
C ASP A 12 10.03 5.29 -0.35
N LYS A 13 10.88 4.27 -0.21
CA LYS A 13 10.88 3.39 0.96
C LYS A 13 11.42 4.10 2.21
N ALA A 14 12.36 5.03 2.04
CA ALA A 14 12.87 5.88 3.11
C ALA A 14 11.83 6.95 3.52
N LEU A 15 11.18 7.57 2.53
CA LEU A 15 10.18 8.61 2.77
C LEU A 15 8.93 8.04 3.43
N SER A 16 8.45 6.87 3.01
CA SER A 16 7.29 6.19 3.62
C SER A 16 7.53 5.81 5.09
N LYS A 17 8.79 5.52 5.47
CA LYS A 17 9.17 5.27 6.87
C LYS A 17 9.27 6.56 7.70
N LEU A 18 9.67 7.68 7.10
CA LEU A 18 9.81 8.97 7.79
C LEU A 18 8.47 9.65 8.07
N VAL A 19 7.47 9.47 7.20
CA VAL A 19 6.14 10.11 7.33
C VAL A 19 5.08 9.18 7.93
N GLY A 20 5.48 8.07 8.57
CA GLY A 20 4.56 7.18 9.28
C GLY A 20 3.44 6.64 8.39
N GLU A 21 3.80 5.99 7.27
CA GLU A 21 2.87 5.41 6.28
C GLU A 21 2.10 6.41 5.39
N SER A 22 2.32 7.72 5.53
CA SER A 22 1.78 8.68 4.57
C SER A 22 2.69 8.78 3.34
N THR A 23 2.26 8.20 2.23
CA THR A 23 2.89 8.41 0.91
C THR A 23 2.90 9.90 0.59
N ALA A 24 4.08 10.52 0.56
CA ALA A 24 4.20 11.92 0.18
C ALA A 24 3.65 12.11 -1.24
N LYS A 25 2.82 13.14 -1.45
CA LYS A 25 2.14 13.39 -2.74
C LYS A 25 3.06 13.48 -3.96
N ALA A 26 4.33 13.79 -3.75
CA ALA A 26 5.36 13.85 -4.80
C ALA A 26 5.80 12.47 -5.34
N ALA A 27 5.43 11.37 -4.66
CA ALA A 27 5.90 10.01 -4.93
C ALA A 27 4.77 9.02 -5.26
N CYS A 28 3.57 9.50 -5.56
CA CYS A 28 2.44 8.62 -5.87
C CYS A 28 2.59 8.02 -7.27
N ALA A 29 3.33 6.93 -7.33
CA ALA A 29 3.26 5.97 -8.40
C ALA A 29 2.06 5.04 -8.16
N PRO A 30 1.39 4.57 -9.22
CA PRO A 30 0.35 3.58 -9.06
C PRO A 30 0.90 2.23 -8.58
N TYR A 31 0.38 1.68 -7.49
CA TYR A 31 0.76 0.35 -7.01
C TYR A 31 -0.35 -0.33 -6.18
N TRP A 32 -0.29 -1.66 -6.13
CA TRP A 32 -1.14 -2.45 -5.22
C TRP A 32 -0.53 -2.49 -3.82
N HIS A 33 -1.26 -1.96 -2.85
CA HIS A 33 -0.90 -2.00 -1.44
C HIS A 33 -1.73 -3.08 -0.73
N TYR A 34 -1.06 -3.97 0.01
CA TYR A 34 -1.71 -4.98 0.84
C TYR A 34 -1.67 -4.55 2.30
N TYR A 35 -2.81 -4.67 2.98
CA TYR A 35 -2.90 -4.39 4.41
C TYR A 35 -3.83 -5.39 5.11
N CYS A 36 -3.58 -5.61 6.39
CA CYS A 36 -4.46 -6.40 7.25
C CYS A 36 -5.32 -5.44 8.08
N SER A 37 -6.61 -5.76 8.23
CA SER A 37 -7.53 -5.02 9.11
C SER A 37 -8.28 -6.00 9.98
N TYR A 38 -8.56 -5.63 11.24
CA TYR A 38 -9.32 -6.49 12.13
C TYR A 38 -10.81 -6.50 11.75
N ASN A 39 -11.29 -7.65 11.28
CA ASN A 39 -12.69 -7.91 11.03
C ASN A 39 -13.03 -9.41 11.30
N PRO A 40 -13.56 -9.73 12.49
CA PRO A 40 -13.85 -11.09 12.91
C PRO A 40 -15.08 -11.71 12.21
N ALA A 41 -15.85 -10.93 11.46
CA ALA A 41 -17.01 -11.44 10.73
C ALA A 41 -16.64 -12.21 9.46
N ILE A 42 -15.44 -11.97 8.91
CA ILE A 42 -14.99 -12.58 7.65
C ILE A 42 -13.95 -13.68 7.93
N CYS A 43 -13.01 -13.41 8.84
CA CYS A 43 -11.94 -14.35 9.20
C CYS A 43 -12.06 -14.70 10.67
N SER A 44 -12.11 -16.01 10.98
CA SER A 44 -12.22 -16.52 12.36
C SER A 44 -11.05 -16.08 13.25
N GLY A 45 -9.87 -15.84 12.67
CA GLY A 45 -8.69 -15.31 13.35
C GLY A 45 -8.70 -13.79 13.58
N GLY A 46 -9.76 -13.10 13.14
CA GLY A 46 -9.95 -11.67 13.38
C GLY A 46 -9.25 -10.76 12.39
N HIS A 47 -8.22 -11.17 11.65
CA HIS A 47 -7.57 -10.30 10.66
C HIS A 47 -7.90 -10.68 9.23
N VAL A 48 -8.37 -9.68 8.48
CA VAL A 48 -8.71 -9.79 7.07
C VAL A 48 -7.65 -9.07 6.25
N ARG A 49 -7.18 -9.73 5.20
CA ARG A 49 -6.27 -9.18 4.21
C ARG A 49 -7.06 -8.52 3.09
N TYR A 50 -6.80 -7.23 2.92
CA TYR A 50 -7.29 -6.45 1.80
C TYR A 50 -6.13 -6.04 0.89
N ARG A 51 -6.44 -5.80 -0.39
CA ARG A 51 -5.60 -5.02 -1.28
C ARG A 51 -6.34 -3.77 -1.70
N LYS A 52 -5.63 -2.66 -1.80
CA LYS A 52 -6.13 -1.41 -2.39
C LYS A 52 -5.18 -0.94 -3.46
N TYR A 53 -5.72 -0.36 -4.52
CA TYR A 53 -4.91 0.27 -5.55
C TYR A 53 -4.66 1.72 -5.15
N ILE A 54 -3.40 2.09 -5.03
CA ILE A 54 -3.00 3.49 -4.88
C ILE A 54 -2.89 4.07 -6.28
N MET A 55 -3.67 5.11 -6.56
CA MET A 55 -3.64 5.84 -7.82
C MET A 55 -2.45 6.81 -7.86
N GLY A 56 -2.09 7.27 -9.07
CA GLY A 56 -1.04 8.27 -9.24
C GLY A 56 -1.32 9.63 -8.56
N THR A 57 -2.56 9.85 -8.12
CA THR A 57 -3.00 11.01 -7.33
C THR A 57 -2.88 10.81 -5.82
N CYS A 58 -2.36 9.66 -5.37
CA CYS A 58 -2.38 9.17 -3.99
C CYS A 58 -3.76 8.79 -3.45
N ASP A 59 -4.79 8.85 -4.28
CA ASP A 59 -6.09 8.36 -3.88
C ASP A 59 -6.08 6.84 -3.83
N THR A 60 -6.87 6.28 -2.93
CA THR A 60 -7.05 4.84 -2.81
C THR A 60 -8.33 4.44 -3.53
N CYS A 61 -8.27 3.49 -4.45
CA CYS A 61 -9.45 2.92 -5.09
C CYS A 61 -9.41 1.39 -5.08
N CYS A 62 -10.53 0.78 -5.49
CA CYS A 62 -10.63 -0.67 -5.73
C CYS A 62 -10.13 -1.51 -4.56
N VAL A 63 -10.75 -1.35 -3.39
CA VAL A 63 -10.45 -2.19 -2.22
C VAL A 63 -11.06 -3.56 -2.43
N GLU A 64 -10.23 -4.59 -2.43
CA GLU A 64 -10.64 -5.97 -2.67
C GLU A 64 -10.19 -6.86 -1.52
N TYR A 65 -11.08 -7.77 -1.12
CA TYR A 65 -10.75 -8.84 -0.19
C TYR A 65 -9.81 -9.83 -0.88
N VAL A 66 -8.72 -10.19 -0.20
CA VAL A 66 -7.72 -11.14 -0.71
C VAL A 66 -7.75 -12.45 0.07
N GLY A 67 -8.03 -12.39 1.37
CA GLY A 67 -7.98 -13.56 2.24
C GLY A 67 -7.94 -13.18 3.71
N CYS A 68 -7.58 -14.13 4.55
CA CYS A 68 -7.24 -13.86 5.95
C CYS A 68 -5.76 -13.53 6.10
N CYS A 69 -5.46 -12.68 7.08
CA CYS A 69 -4.16 -12.66 7.74
C CYS A 69 -4.29 -13.50 9.02
#